data_AF-A0A7U4QKA2-F1
#
_entry.id   AF-A0A7U4QKA2-F1
#
_cell.length_a   1.000
_cell.length_b   1.000
_cell.length_c   1.000
_cell.angle_alpha   90.00
_cell.angle_beta   90.00
_cell.angle_gamma   90.00
#
_symmetry.space_group_name_H-M   'P 1'
#
loop_
_entity.id
_entity.type
_entity.pdbx_description
1 polymer ?
#
loop_
_entity_poly.entity_id
_entity_poly.type
_entity_poly.pdbx_seq_one_letter_code
_entity_poly.pdbx_strand_id
1 'polypeptide(L)'
;MAHNYGDCSFCGGEVKEQRVELEYRYKGQLYLFENVPVGVCQQCGEKFLTAEVAKIIEHMVKTKQKWDKTITVPVAVFHKSAIV
;
A
#
# COMPACT_ATOMS: atom_id res chain seq x y z
N MET A 1 2.02 10.49 -16.88
CA MET A 1 1.43 11.81 -16.56
C MET A 1 1.04 11.74 -15.10
N ALA A 2 1.38 12.75 -14.30
CA ALA A 2 1.03 12.76 -12.88
C ALA A 2 -0.49 12.95 -12.74
N HIS A 3 -1.14 12.13 -11.93
CA HIS A 3 -2.57 12.27 -11.62
C HIS A 3 -2.77 13.43 -10.63
N ASN A 4 -3.86 14.19 -10.76
CA ASN A 4 -4.22 15.18 -9.76
C ASN A 4 -5.07 14.51 -8.67
N TYR A 5 -4.52 14.37 -7.47
CA TYR A 5 -5.19 13.75 -6.33
C TYR A 5 -6.05 14.72 -5.51
N GLY A 6 -5.94 16.03 -5.76
CA GLY A 6 -6.59 17.06 -4.94
C GLY A 6 -6.01 17.16 -3.53
N ASP A 7 -6.76 17.78 -2.62
CA ASP A 7 -6.41 17.85 -1.20
C ASP A 7 -6.85 16.59 -0.46
N CYS A 8 -6.15 16.27 0.63
CA CYS A 8 -6.40 15.08 1.42
C CYS A 8 -7.81 15.12 2.01
N SER A 9 -8.62 14.10 1.70
CA SER A 9 -9.99 14.01 2.20
C SER A 9 -10.10 13.79 3.72
N PHE A 10 -8.99 13.49 4.41
CA PHE A 10 -8.95 13.26 5.85
C PHE A 10 -8.51 14.48 6.66
N CYS A 11 -7.52 15.24 6.17
CA CYS A 11 -6.94 16.38 6.92
C CYS A 11 -6.90 17.70 6.14
N GLY A 12 -7.26 17.71 4.85
CA GLY A 12 -7.21 18.89 3.98
C GLY A 12 -5.81 19.28 3.49
N GLY A 13 -4.77 18.51 3.81
CA GLY A 13 -3.39 18.80 3.39
C GLY A 13 -3.11 18.44 1.92
N GLU A 14 -2.11 19.09 1.32
CA GLU A 14 -1.67 18.87 -0.07
C GLU A 14 -1.28 17.39 -0.31
N VAL A 15 -1.78 16.80 -1.40
CA VAL A 15 -1.42 15.44 -1.84
C VAL A 15 -0.52 15.51 -3.06
N LYS A 16 0.62 14.81 -3.02
CA LYS A 16 1.58 14.73 -4.13
C LYS A 16 1.75 13.31 -4.60
N GLU A 17 1.84 13.12 -5.92
CA GLU A 17 2.18 11.82 -6.48
C GLU A 17 3.60 11.40 -6.08
N GLN A 18 3.74 10.19 -5.55
CA GLN A 18 5.01 9.56 -5.22
C GLN A 18 4.96 8.08 -5.61
N ARG A 19 6.14 7.50 -5.87
CA ARG A 19 6.31 6.06 -6.06
C ARG A 19 6.71 5.44 -4.74
N VAL A 20 5.85 4.57 -4.20
CA VAL A 20 6.04 4.00 -2.87
C VAL A 20 5.98 2.48 -2.89
N GLU A 21 6.45 1.88 -1.82
CA GLU A 21 6.09 0.51 -1.46
C GLU A 21 4.67 0.50 -0.86
N LEU A 22 3.85 -0.44 -1.32
CA LEU A 22 2.48 -0.63 -0.90
C LEU A 22 2.27 -2.05 -0.36
N GLU A 23 1.95 -2.13 0.92
CA GLU A 23 1.45 -3.33 1.57
C GLU A 23 -0.04 -3.50 1.27
N TYR A 24 -0.41 -4.62 0.67
CA TYR A 24 -1.79 -4.93 0.32
C TYR A 24 -2.22 -6.25 0.93
N ARG A 25 -3.25 -6.22 1.78
CA ARG A 25 -3.80 -7.42 2.43
C ARG A 25 -5.06 -7.88 1.71
N TYR A 26 -5.07 -9.13 1.26
CA TYR A 26 -6.24 -9.72 0.60
C TYR A 26 -6.40 -11.18 1.02
N LYS A 27 -7.61 -11.53 1.49
CA LYS A 27 -7.98 -12.88 1.96
C LYS A 27 -6.95 -13.52 2.92
N GLY A 28 -6.44 -12.72 3.86
CA GLY A 28 -5.47 -13.18 4.86
C GLY A 28 -4.02 -13.30 4.38
N GLN A 29 -3.73 -12.99 3.11
CA GLN A 29 -2.38 -12.94 2.55
C GLN A 29 -1.88 -11.50 2.45
N LEU A 30 -0.58 -11.30 2.69
CA LEU A 30 0.11 -10.02 2.52
C LEU A 30 0.84 -10.03 1.17
N TYR A 31 0.58 -9.01 0.36
CA TYR A 31 1.27 -8.74 -0.89
C TYR A 31 2.04 -7.43 -0.76
N LEU A 32 3.23 -7.38 -1.34
CA LEU A 32 4.06 -6.19 -1.37
C LEU A 32 4.25 -5.74 -2.81
N PHE A 33 3.84 -4.52 -3.11
CA PHE A 33 4.01 -3.91 -4.42
C PHE A 33 5.06 -2.81 -4.33
N GLU A 34 6.09 -2.91 -5.15
CA GLU A 34 7.13 -1.89 -5.24
C GLU A 34 6.76 -0.86 -6.31
N ASN A 35 7.27 0.36 -6.15
CA ASN A 35 7.23 1.39 -7.19
C ASN A 35 5.81 1.76 -7.65
N VAL A 36 4.83 1.70 -6.74
CA VAL A 36 3.43 1.99 -7.03
C VAL A 36 3.22 3.51 -7.04
N PRO A 37 2.69 4.09 -8.13
CA PRO A 37 2.32 5.50 -8.15
C PRO A 37 1.07 5.72 -7.29
N VAL A 38 1.22 6.53 -6.24
CA VAL A 38 0.13 6.89 -5.31
C VAL A 38 0.20 8.37 -4.98
N GLY A 39 -0.93 8.98 -4.65
CA GLY A 39 -0.96 10.29 -4.00
C GLY A 39 -0.65 10.13 -2.52
N VAL A 40 0.35 10.84 -2.01
CA VAL A 40 0.67 10.85 -0.57
C VAL A 40 0.36 12.21 0.00
N CYS A 41 -0.45 12.28 1.06
CA CYS A 41 -0.66 13.52 1.79
C CYS A 41 0.65 13.92 2.49
N GLN A 42 1.09 15.15 2.26
CA GLN A 42 2.35 15.66 2.83
C GLN A 42 2.25 16.04 4.32
N GLN A 43 1.05 15.96 4.91
CA GLN A 43 0.81 16.27 6.32
C GLN A 43 0.56 15.03 7.17
N CYS A 44 -0.39 14.16 6.78
CA CYS A 44 -0.75 12.98 7.57
C CYS A 44 -0.20 11.66 7.03
N GLY A 45 0.37 11.65 5.82
CA GLY A 45 0.93 10.43 5.21
C GLY A 45 -0.10 9.50 4.55
N GLU A 46 -1.38 9.87 4.51
CA GLU A 46 -2.43 9.08 3.85
C GLU A 46 -2.12 8.82 2.38
N LYS A 47 -2.40 7.61 1.90
CA LYS A 47 -2.08 7.15 0.55
C LYS A 47 -3.35 6.98 -0.28
N PHE A 48 -3.38 7.58 -1.46
CA PHE A 48 -4.50 7.55 -2.38
C PHE A 48 -4.11 6.79 -3.65
N LEU A 49 -4.87 5.75 -3.97
CA LEU A 49 -4.74 5.02 -5.23
C LEU A 49 -5.73 5.57 -6.26
N THR A 50 -5.30 5.73 -7.50
CA THR A 50 -6.25 5.95 -8.59
C THR A 50 -7.05 4.68 -8.87
N ALA A 51 -8.22 4.82 -9.49
CA ALA A 51 -9.04 3.68 -9.87
C ALA A 51 -8.30 2.71 -10.83
N GLU A 52 -7.42 3.23 -11.67
CA GLU A 52 -6.59 2.42 -12.57
C GLU A 52 -5.59 1.56 -11.78
N VAL A 53 -4.81 2.19 -10.89
CA VAL A 53 -3.79 1.50 -10.08
C VAL A 53 -4.45 0.45 -9.19
N ALA A 54 -5.56 0.79 -8.53
CA ALA A 54 -6.30 -0.16 -7.69
C ALA A 54 -6.80 -1.39 -8.48
N LYS A 55 -7.33 -1.18 -9.69
CA LYS A 55 -7.78 -2.29 -10.57
C LYS A 55 -6.63 -3.21 -10.98
N ILE A 56 -5.46 -2.65 -11.31
CA ILE A 56 -4.27 -3.42 -11.69
C ILE A 56 -3.81 -4.27 -10.51
N ILE A 57 -3.67 -3.69 -9.32
CA ILE A 57 -3.28 -4.40 -8.10
C ILE A 57 -4.26 -5.54 -7.81
N GLU A 58 -5.56 -5.27 -7.83
CA GLU A 58 -6.56 -6.31 -7.62
C GLU A 58 -6.48 -7.44 -8.65
N HIS A 59 -6.25 -7.09 -9.92
CA HIS A 59 -6.13 -8.07 -10.99
C HIS A 59 -4.93 -8.99 -10.74
N MET A 60 -3.75 -8.43 -10.42
CA MET A 60 -2.53 -9.20 -10.13
C MET A 60 -2.74 -10.18 -8.96
N VAL A 61 -3.38 -9.72 -7.89
CA VAL A 61 -3.70 -10.55 -6.72
C VAL A 61 -4.68 -11.67 -7.07
N LYS A 62 -5.72 -11.39 -7.88
CA LYS A 62 -6.76 -12.36 -8.26
C LYS A 62 -6.28 -13.41 -9.24
N THR A 63 -5.42 -13.04 -10.19
CA THR A 63 -4.93 -13.95 -11.25
C THR A 63 -3.72 -14.78 -10.83
N LYS A 64 -3.18 -14.57 -9.61
CA LYS A 64 -1.97 -15.24 -9.10
C LYS A 64 -0.81 -15.16 -10.10
N GLN A 65 -0.60 -13.98 -10.64
CA GLN A 65 0.49 -13.72 -11.59
C GLN A 65 1.85 -14.04 -10.95
N LYS A 66 2.85 -14.35 -11.78
CA LYS A 66 4.21 -14.66 -11.30
C LYS A 66 4.80 -13.42 -10.61
N TRP A 67 5.11 -13.54 -9.32
CA TRP A 67 5.74 -12.48 -8.53
C TRP A 67 7.23 -12.34 -8.88
N ASP A 68 7.73 -11.12 -8.92
CA ASP A 68 9.15 -10.84 -9.21
C ASP A 68 10.06 -11.39 -8.12
N LYS A 69 9.64 -11.27 -6.85
CA LYS A 69 10.33 -11.82 -5.68
C LYS A 69 9.34 -12.13 -4.57
N THR A 70 9.73 -13.00 -3.65
CA THR A 70 8.98 -13.30 -2.42
C THR A 70 9.90 -13.08 -1.23
N ILE A 71 9.41 -12.37 -0.21
CA ILE A 71 10.12 -12.18 1.06
C ILE A 71 9.50 -13.07 2.14
N THR A 72 10.33 -13.64 3.01
CA THR A 72 9.86 -14.39 4.18
C THR A 72 9.80 -13.44 5.37
N VAL A 73 8.60 -13.15 5.85
CA VAL A 73 8.39 -12.23 6.98
C VAL A 73 8.10 -13.06 8.24
N PRO A 74 8.93 -13.00 9.29
CA PRO A 74 8.62 -13.65 10.56
C PRO A 74 7.42 -12.97 11.21
N VAL A 75 6.46 -13.76 11.69
CA VAL A 75 5.26 -13.27 12.37
C VAL A 75 5.22 -13.87 13.76
N ALA A 76 5.12 -13.02 14.77
CA ALA A 76 4.93 -13.42 16.16
C ALA A 76 3.55 -12.95 16.65
N VAL A 77 2.87 -13.80 17.40
CA VAL A 77 1.70 -13.38 18.17
C VAL A 77 2.21 -12.60 19.39
N PHE A 78 1.74 -11.37 19.57
CA PHE A 78 2.13 -10.58 20.73
C PHE A 78 1.51 -11.16 22.01
N HIS A 79 2.35 -11.74 22.86
CA HIS A 79 1.98 -12.16 24.21
C HIS A 79 2.59 -11.19 25.21
N LYS A 80 1.75 -10.55 26.01
CA LYS A 80 2.18 -9.72 27.14
C LYS A 80 2.63 -10.62 28.28
N SER A 81 3.74 -11.32 28.11
CA SER A 81 4.42 -12.03 29.21
C SER A 81 5.62 -11.21 29.62
N ALA A 82 5.65 -10.87 30.90
CA ALA A 82 6.62 -10.00 31.55
C ALA A 82 8.04 -10.34 31.11
N ILE A 83 8.79 -9.28 30.78
CA ILE A 83 10.23 -9.29 30.97
C ILE A 83 10.42 -9.65 32.45
N VAL A 84 10.79 -10.89 32.73
CA VAL A 84 11.24 -11.35 34.06
C VAL A 84 12.76 -11.21 34.08
#